data_AF-A0A7C5DL18-F1
#
_entry.id   AF-A0A7C5DL18-F1
#
_cell.length_a   1.000
_cell.length_b   1.000
_cell.length_c   1.000
_cell.angle_alpha   90.00
_cell.angle_beta   90.00
_cell.angle_gamma   90.00
#
_symmetry.space_group_name_H-M   'P 1'
#
loop_
_entity.id
_entity.type
_entity.pdbx_description
1 polymer ?
#
loop_
_entity_poly.entity_id
_entity_poly.type
_entity_poly.pdbx_seq_one_letter_code
_entity_poly.pdbx_strand_id
1 'polypeptide(L)'
;MNTLTDDQIYRNLQLHLDNFPIGFPATESGVEIEILKFFFTPLEAMIASCLNLAAKSPVKVQKRLTAKFQVEIPFDELASYLHKMFMNGCIERSGEEDSPHYSNAMLAIGMFEYHVDHLTKEFVENM
;
A
#
# COMPACT_ATOMS: atom_id res chain seq x y z
N MET A 1 -1.47 4.89 24.88
CA MET A 1 -1.62 4.27 23.54
C MET A 1 -0.31 4.49 22.83
N ASN A 2 0.42 3.43 22.48
CA ASN A 2 1.68 3.58 21.77
C ASN A 2 1.36 3.75 20.28
N THR A 3 1.35 4.98 19.80
CA THR A 3 1.26 5.28 18.36
C THR A 3 2.50 4.71 17.67
N LEU A 4 2.30 3.92 16.62
CA LEU A 4 3.40 3.41 15.81
C LEU A 4 4.18 4.58 15.21
N THR A 5 5.50 4.47 15.15
CA THR A 5 6.32 5.40 14.37
C THR A 5 6.17 5.11 12.88
N ASP A 6 6.48 6.09 12.03
CA ASP A 6 6.46 5.93 10.59
C ASP A 6 7.31 4.73 10.14
N ASP A 7 8.52 4.58 10.67
CA ASP A 7 9.40 3.44 10.35
C ASP A 7 8.76 2.09 10.72
N GLN A 8 8.00 2.02 11.83
CA GLN A 8 7.26 0.82 12.19
C GLN A 8 6.10 0.55 11.24
N ILE A 9 5.43 1.58 10.74
CA ILE A 9 4.36 1.46 9.75
C ILE A 9 4.91 0.89 8.44
N TYR A 10 6.01 1.45 7.93
CA TYR A 10 6.61 0.96 6.69
C TYR A 10 7.21 -0.44 6.85
N ARG A 11 7.83 -0.75 8.00
CA ARG A 11 8.30 -2.11 8.28
C ARG A 11 7.15 -3.12 8.34
N ASN A 12 6.01 -2.75 8.92
CA ASN A 12 4.80 -3.58 8.92
C ASN A 12 4.27 -3.83 7.50
N LEU A 13 4.30 -2.81 6.64
CA LEU A 13 3.90 -2.95 5.24
C LEU A 13 4.87 -3.86 4.48
N GLN A 14 6.19 -3.67 4.65
CA GLN A 14 7.22 -4.52 4.05
C GLN A 14 7.00 -5.99 4.40
N LEU A 15 6.88 -6.31 5.70
CA LEU A 15 6.63 -7.68 6.16
C LEU A 15 5.30 -8.24 5.62
N HIS A 16 4.27 -7.40 5.50
CA HIS A 16 2.98 -7.82 4.92
C HIS A 16 3.13 -8.23 3.44
N LEU A 17 3.85 -7.43 2.65
CA LEU A 17 4.10 -7.71 1.24
C LEU A 17 5.07 -8.89 1.05
N ASP A 18 6.00 -9.09 1.99
CA ASP A 18 6.97 -10.19 1.96
C ASP A 18 6.34 -11.57 2.18
N ASN A 19 5.11 -11.62 2.72
CA ASN A 19 4.34 -12.86 2.85
C ASN A 19 3.61 -13.28 1.56
N PHE A 20 3.73 -12.52 0.47
CA PHE A 20 3.14 -12.87 -0.83
C PHE A 20 4.06 -13.79 -1.65
N PRO A 21 3.55 -14.48 -2.70
CA PRO A 21 4.33 -15.46 -3.44
C PRO A 21 5.64 -14.95 -4.07
N ILE A 22 5.71 -13.66 -4.45
CA ILE A 22 6.95 -13.03 -4.95
C ILE A 22 7.78 -12.42 -3.81
N GLY A 23 7.15 -12.09 -2.68
CA GLY A 23 7.79 -11.42 -1.56
C GLY A 23 8.15 -9.94 -1.82
N PHE A 24 8.74 -9.33 -0.81
CA PHE A 24 9.30 -7.97 -0.79
C PHE A 24 10.30 -7.91 0.37
N PRO A 25 11.45 -8.59 0.23
CA PRO A 25 12.32 -8.90 1.36
C PRO A 25 12.98 -7.64 1.92
N ALA A 26 13.30 -7.69 3.23
CA ALA A 26 14.14 -6.68 3.84
C ALA A 26 15.55 -6.71 3.23
N THR A 27 16.15 -5.53 3.02
CA THR A 27 17.52 -5.41 2.49
C THR A 27 18.44 -4.82 3.55
N GLU A 28 19.75 -5.09 3.44
CA GLU A 28 20.74 -4.51 4.34
C GLU A 28 20.85 -2.99 4.19
N SER A 29 20.60 -2.46 2.98
CA SER A 29 20.61 -1.02 2.70
C SER A 29 19.36 -0.30 3.20
N GLY A 30 18.27 -1.02 3.45
CA GLY A 30 16.97 -0.45 3.78
C GLY A 30 16.25 0.19 2.59
N VAL A 31 16.74 -0.02 1.36
CA VAL A 31 16.16 0.58 0.14
C VAL A 31 14.69 0.20 -0.06
N GLU A 32 14.29 -0.99 0.42
CA GLU A 32 12.90 -1.43 0.35
C GLU A 32 11.95 -0.52 1.12
N ILE A 33 12.39 0.07 2.22
CA ILE A 33 11.57 1.00 3.03
C ILE A 33 11.49 2.36 2.35
N GLU A 34 12.58 2.83 1.75
CA GLU A 34 12.59 4.09 1.00
C GLU A 34 11.70 4.01 -0.24
N ILE A 35 11.67 2.85 -0.92
CA ILE A 35 10.70 2.56 -1.98
C ILE A 35 9.26 2.65 -1.45
N LEU A 36 8.94 2.08 -0.29
CA LEU A 36 7.59 2.19 0.29
C LEU A 36 7.22 3.63 0.66
N LYS A 37 8.16 4.40 1.22
CA LYS A 37 7.97 5.82 1.54
C LYS A 37 7.74 6.68 0.29
N PHE A 38 8.32 6.29 -0.83
CA PHE A 38 8.09 6.96 -2.11
C PHE A 38 6.65 6.74 -2.63
N PHE A 39 6.11 5.52 -2.48
CA PHE A 39 4.79 5.17 -3.00
C PHE A 39 3.62 5.46 -2.05
N PHE A 40 3.86 5.50 -0.75
CA PHE A 40 2.81 5.59 0.26
C PHE A 40 3.15 6.63 1.31
N THR A 41 2.15 7.46 1.64
CA THR A 41 2.14 8.14 2.94
C THR A 41 1.95 7.14 4.09
N PRO A 42 2.23 7.50 5.36
CA PRO A 42 2.04 6.59 6.49
C PRO A 42 0.61 6.02 6.58
N LEU A 43 -0.42 6.84 6.31
CA LEU A 43 -1.80 6.39 6.29
C LEU A 43 -2.08 5.43 5.13
N GLU A 44 -1.62 5.73 3.92
CA GLU A 44 -1.77 4.84 2.77
C GLU A 44 -1.02 3.51 2.99
N ALA A 45 0.12 3.52 3.69
CA ALA A 45 0.85 2.31 4.06
C ALA A 45 0.09 1.44 5.06
N MET A 46 -0.60 2.05 6.03
CA MET A 46 -1.52 1.33 6.92
C MET A 46 -2.70 0.74 6.14
N ILE A 47 -3.29 1.49 5.20
CA ILE A 47 -4.38 1.01 4.33
C ILE A 47 -3.91 -0.17 3.47
N ALA A 48 -2.73 -0.07 2.84
CA ALA A 48 -2.14 -1.13 2.03
C ALA A 48 -1.88 -2.40 2.86
N SER A 49 -1.49 -2.24 4.14
CA SER A 49 -1.32 -3.34 5.11
C SER A 49 -2.63 -4.01 5.53
N CYS A 50 -3.78 -3.45 5.14
CA CYS A 50 -5.12 -4.01 5.34
C CYS A 50 -5.69 -4.68 4.07
N LEU A 51 -4.95 -4.67 2.96
CA LEU A 51 -5.29 -5.39 1.73
C LEU A 51 -4.63 -6.78 1.70
N ASN A 52 -4.90 -7.56 0.66
CA ASN A 52 -4.09 -8.71 0.25
C ASN A 52 -4.29 -8.91 -1.27
N LEU A 53 -3.79 -10.02 -1.84
CA LEU A 53 -4.00 -10.34 -3.25
C LEU A 53 -5.48 -10.60 -3.62
N ALA A 54 -6.32 -10.98 -2.67
CA ALA A 54 -7.74 -11.18 -2.87
C ALA A 54 -8.53 -9.88 -2.55
N ALA A 55 -9.10 -9.28 -3.59
CA ALA A 55 -9.71 -7.97 -3.51
C ALA A 55 -10.77 -7.83 -2.38
N LYS A 56 -10.80 -6.66 -1.73
CA LYS A 56 -11.65 -6.36 -0.58
C LYS A 56 -12.46 -5.09 -0.79
N SER A 57 -13.70 -5.10 -0.32
CA SER A 57 -14.52 -3.90 -0.28
C SER A 57 -13.96 -2.88 0.72
N PRO A 58 -14.16 -1.57 0.48
CA PRO A 58 -13.76 -0.50 1.40
C PRO A 58 -14.23 -0.72 2.84
N VAL A 59 -15.44 -1.27 3.05
CA VAL A 59 -15.97 -1.60 4.39
C VAL A 59 -15.07 -2.61 5.12
N LYS A 60 -14.57 -3.63 4.42
CA LYS A 60 -13.65 -4.62 5.02
C LYS A 60 -12.30 -3.98 5.34
N VAL A 61 -11.81 -3.08 4.49
CA VAL A 61 -10.57 -2.33 4.71
C VAL A 61 -10.69 -1.46 5.97
N GLN A 62 -11.78 -0.69 6.10
CA GLN A 62 -12.05 0.18 7.25
C GLN A 62 -12.01 -0.60 8.57
N LYS A 63 -12.74 -1.73 8.64
CA LYS A 63 -12.76 -2.60 9.82
C LYS A 63 -11.36 -3.10 10.20
N ARG A 64 -10.53 -3.46 9.22
CA ARG A 64 -9.16 -3.93 9.46
C ARG A 64 -8.25 -2.79 9.90
N LEU A 65 -8.42 -1.60 9.34
CA LEU A 65 -7.65 -0.41 9.68
C LEU A 65 -7.87 -0.03 11.15
N THR A 66 -9.12 0.01 11.59
CA THR A 66 -9.47 0.24 13.00
C THR A 66 -8.94 -0.88 13.91
N ALA A 67 -9.13 -2.14 13.52
CA ALA A 67 -8.69 -3.28 14.36
C ALA A 67 -7.16 -3.37 14.50
N LYS A 68 -6.39 -3.08 13.43
CA LYS A 68 -4.93 -3.24 13.40
C LYS A 68 -4.20 -2.00 13.90
N PHE A 69 -4.71 -0.81 13.63
CA PHE A 69 -4.00 0.45 13.85
C PHE A 69 -4.73 1.43 14.76
N GLN A 70 -5.94 1.11 15.23
CA GLN A 70 -6.80 2.03 16.01
C GLN A 70 -7.05 3.36 15.27
N VAL A 71 -7.05 3.31 13.94
CA VAL A 71 -7.37 4.44 13.07
C VAL A 71 -8.85 4.37 12.70
N GLU A 72 -9.57 5.41 13.05
CA GLU A 72 -10.95 5.65 12.60
C GLU A 72 -10.92 6.74 11.53
N ILE A 73 -11.46 6.41 10.36
CA ILE A 73 -11.54 7.30 9.21
C ILE A 73 -12.95 7.19 8.62
N PRO A 74 -13.61 8.30 8.24
CA PRO A 74 -14.89 8.26 7.55
C PRO A 74 -14.83 7.40 6.28
N PHE A 75 -15.96 6.77 5.94
CA PHE A 75 -16.01 5.86 4.79
C PHE A 75 -15.63 6.56 3.47
N ASP A 76 -16.18 7.75 3.23
CA ASP A 76 -15.94 8.51 1.99
C ASP A 76 -14.48 8.95 1.87
N GLU A 77 -13.83 9.25 3.00
CA GLU A 77 -12.41 9.60 3.03
C GLU A 77 -11.55 8.37 2.74
N LEU A 78 -11.84 7.21 3.34
CA LEU A 78 -11.15 5.96 3.02
C LEU A 78 -11.34 5.55 1.56
N ALA A 79 -12.56 5.71 1.02
CA ALA A 79 -12.85 5.44 -0.38
C ALA A 79 -12.02 6.35 -1.30
N SER A 80 -11.85 7.62 -0.92
CA SER A 80 -11.01 8.58 -1.64
C SER A 80 -9.53 8.16 -1.61
N TYR A 81 -9.00 7.71 -0.46
CA TYR A 81 -7.65 7.18 -0.37
C TYR A 81 -7.43 5.95 -1.25
N LEU A 82 -8.34 4.97 -1.18
CA LEU A 82 -8.26 3.75 -2.00
C LEU A 82 -8.32 4.09 -3.50
N HIS A 83 -9.20 5.01 -3.90
CA HIS A 83 -9.28 5.46 -5.28
C HIS A 83 -7.98 6.14 -5.74
N LYS A 84 -7.45 7.06 -4.94
CA LYS A 84 -6.17 7.74 -5.22
C LYS A 84 -5.01 6.75 -5.34
N MET A 85 -4.90 5.80 -4.42
CA MET A 85 -3.86 4.75 -4.44
C MET A 85 -3.98 3.89 -5.70
N PHE A 86 -5.19 3.60 -6.17
CA PHE A 86 -5.42 2.91 -7.44
C PHE A 86 -5.01 3.77 -8.64
N MET A 87 -5.40 5.04 -8.68
CA MET A 87 -5.02 5.96 -9.77
C MET A 87 -3.51 6.17 -9.86
N ASN A 88 -2.82 6.09 -8.73
CA ASN A 88 -1.36 6.15 -8.67
C ASN A 88 -0.71 4.80 -9.02
N GLY A 89 -1.45 3.71 -9.18
CA GLY A 89 -0.89 2.39 -9.48
C GLY A 89 -0.24 1.67 -8.28
N CYS A 90 -0.50 2.14 -7.06
CA CYS A 90 0.02 1.51 -5.83
C CYS A 90 -0.79 0.26 -5.41
N ILE A 91 -2.04 0.16 -5.85
CA ILE A 91 -2.95 -0.95 -5.59
C ILE A 91 -3.78 -1.26 -6.82
N GLU A 92 -4.39 -2.45 -6.85
CA GLU A 92 -5.30 -2.86 -7.90
C GLU A 92 -6.77 -2.63 -7.49
N ARG A 93 -7.63 -2.42 -8.49
CA ARG A 93 -9.08 -2.32 -8.33
C ARG A 93 -9.79 -3.31 -9.27
N SER A 94 -10.81 -3.97 -8.76
CA SER A 94 -11.74 -4.81 -9.51
C SER A 94 -13.20 -4.51 -9.10
N GLY A 95 -14.16 -5.09 -9.82
CA GLY A 95 -15.59 -4.85 -9.59
C GLY A 95 -16.13 -3.66 -10.39
N GLU A 96 -17.39 -3.32 -10.14
CA GLU A 96 -18.08 -2.20 -10.77
C GLU A 96 -17.70 -0.87 -10.09
N GLU A 97 -18.01 0.25 -10.76
CA GLU A 97 -17.64 1.59 -10.30
C GLU A 97 -18.31 1.97 -8.96
N ASP A 98 -19.53 1.49 -8.73
CA ASP A 98 -20.32 1.72 -7.52
C ASP A 98 -20.00 0.74 -6.38
N SER A 99 -19.27 -0.34 -6.67
CA SER A 99 -18.98 -1.42 -5.75
C SER A 99 -17.53 -1.93 -5.87
N PRO A 100 -16.53 -1.03 -5.81
CA PRO A 100 -15.15 -1.37 -6.07
C PRO A 100 -14.57 -2.26 -4.97
N HIS A 101 -13.67 -3.15 -5.38
CA HIS A 101 -12.85 -3.97 -4.50
C HIS A 101 -11.37 -3.73 -4.78
N TYR A 102 -10.55 -3.70 -3.75
CA TYR A 102 -9.14 -3.34 -3.84
C TYR A 102 -8.22 -4.45 -3.34
N SER A 103 -7.07 -4.63 -3.98
CA SER A 103 -6.02 -5.60 -3.64
C SER A 103 -4.64 -4.97 -3.70
N ASN A 104 -3.66 -5.54 -3.00
CA ASN A 104 -2.27 -5.13 -3.20
C ASN A 104 -1.83 -5.47 -4.63
N ALA A 105 -1.21 -4.53 -5.34
CA ALA A 105 -0.53 -4.81 -6.60
C ALA A 105 0.70 -5.68 -6.32
N MET A 106 1.00 -6.65 -7.18
CA MET A 106 2.26 -7.38 -7.09
C MET A 106 3.41 -6.48 -7.57
N LEU A 107 4.28 -6.12 -6.64
CA LEU A 107 5.39 -5.16 -6.80
C LEU A 107 6.25 -5.38 -8.05
N ALA A 108 6.47 -6.63 -8.48
CA ALA A 108 7.34 -6.96 -9.60
C ALA A 108 6.71 -6.76 -10.99
N ILE A 109 5.38 -6.74 -11.13
CA ILE A 109 4.71 -6.72 -12.44
C ILE A 109 3.70 -5.56 -12.56
N GLY A 110 3.26 -4.94 -11.47
CA GLY A 110 2.36 -3.76 -11.54
C GLY A 110 3.04 -2.43 -11.28
N MET A 111 3.85 -2.33 -10.22
CA MET A 111 4.24 -1.02 -9.68
C MET A 111 5.20 -0.24 -10.58
N PHE A 112 6.17 -0.89 -11.23
CA PHE A 112 7.04 -0.20 -12.19
C PHE A 112 6.33 0.20 -13.48
N GLU A 113 5.42 -0.64 -13.99
CA GLU A 113 4.69 -0.37 -15.22
C GLU A 113 3.71 0.81 -15.05
N TYR A 114 3.06 0.94 -13.88
CA TYR A 114 2.17 2.07 -13.61
C TYR A 114 2.89 3.38 -13.26
N HIS A 115 4.13 3.31 -12.76
CA HIS A 115 4.90 4.49 -12.35
C HIS A 115 5.97 4.89 -13.37
N VAL A 116 6.00 4.31 -14.57
CA VAL A 116 7.05 4.59 -15.56
C VAL A 116 7.17 6.09 -15.88
N ASP A 117 6.05 6.83 -15.80
CA ASP A 117 5.99 8.28 -16.02
C ASP A 117 6.49 9.12 -14.82
N HIS A 118 6.68 8.50 -13.65
CA HIS A 118 7.09 9.15 -12.40
C HIS A 118 8.49 8.73 -11.91
N LEU A 119 9.22 7.94 -12.70
CA LEU A 119 10.58 7.54 -12.37
C LEU A 119 11.52 8.74 -12.46
N THR A 120 12.08 9.16 -11.32
CA THR A 120 13.15 10.15 -11.31
C THR A 120 14.47 9.49 -11.67
N LYS A 121 15.41 10.28 -12.23
CA LYS A 121 16.76 9.80 -12.54
C LYS A 121 17.46 9.21 -11.30
N GLU A 122 17.30 9.87 -10.15
CA GLU A 122 17.84 9.42 -8.86
C GLU A 122 17.28 8.07 -8.43
N PHE A 123 16.00 7.80 -8.67
CA PHE A 123 15.39 6.52 -8.36
C PHE A 123 15.95 5.39 -9.24
N VAL A 124 16.15 5.65 -10.54
CA VAL A 124 16.70 4.66 -11.49
C VAL A 124 18.18 4.36 -11.22
N GLU A 125 18.97 5.35 -10.79
CA GLU A 125 20.40 5.17 -10.49
C GLU A 125 20.66 4.39 -9.19
N ASN A 126 19.67 4.31 -8.30
CA ASN A 126 19.75 3.62 -7.01
C ASN A 126 19.04 2.23 -7.00
N MET A 127 18.51 1.79 -8.16
CA MET A 127 17.99 0.44 -8.36
C MET A 127 19.09 -0.60 -8.61
#